data_AF-A0A1I3TT63-F1
#
_entry.id   AF-A0A1I3TT63-F1
#
_cell.length_a   1.000
_cell.length_b   1.000
_cell.length_c   1.000
_cell.angle_alpha   90.00
_cell.angle_beta   90.00
_cell.angle_gamma   90.00
#
_symmetry.space_group_name_H-M   'P 1'
#
loop_
_entity.id
_entity.type
_entity.pdbx_description
1 polymer ?
#
loop_
_entity_poly.entity_id
_entity_poly.type
_entity_poly.pdbx_seq_one_letter_code
_entity_poly.pdbx_strand_id
1 'polypeptide(L)'
;MRLAEIANKLAAHEAMEADALHNVLRGPAVKVLFSAQPGRGRTSAAEYAAEELARARLLLAARDCGLTGPELATFNNALNEPPKAGILTPPSAKVDGGTFYENGLRTLIRGTRAGENWDVRVRFTLTQDGKRRISPWVRWEKWEESRRASAAVDLLYSEIPRGMVIIPASDLIRPLLDLIPEED
;
A
#
# COMPACT_ATOMS: atom_id res chain seq x y z
N MET A 1 -6.16 9.19 -15.15
CA MET A 1 -4.85 8.78 -15.70
C MET A 1 -4.95 7.40 -16.32
N ARG A 2 -4.25 7.10 -17.41
CA ARG A 2 -4.19 5.74 -17.99
C ARG A 2 -3.10 4.90 -17.33
N LEU A 3 -3.20 3.57 -17.41
CA LEU A 3 -2.18 2.68 -16.84
C LEU A 3 -0.77 2.90 -17.43
N ALA A 4 -0.69 3.19 -18.73
CA ALA A 4 0.57 3.54 -19.39
C ALA A 4 1.17 4.86 -18.87
N GLU A 5 0.33 5.83 -18.50
CA GLU A 5 0.79 7.09 -17.90
C GLU A 5 1.32 6.86 -16.48
N ILE A 6 0.70 5.97 -15.70
CA ILE A 6 1.21 5.51 -14.40
C ILE A 6 2.60 4.90 -14.59
N ALA A 7 2.76 3.97 -15.54
CA ALA A 7 4.05 3.33 -15.83
C ALA A 7 5.13 4.34 -16.22
N ASN A 8 4.83 5.29 -17.11
CA ASN A 8 5.77 6.33 -17.53
C ASN A 8 6.24 7.20 -16.35
N LYS A 9 5.31 7.60 -15.48
CA LYS A 9 5.65 8.40 -14.29
C LYS A 9 6.50 7.60 -13.31
N LEU A 10 6.20 6.32 -13.10
CA LEU A 10 6.98 5.46 -12.20
C LEU A 10 8.36 5.09 -12.75
N ALA A 11 8.52 4.98 -14.07
CA ALA A 11 9.82 4.66 -14.68
C ALA A 11 10.93 5.64 -14.29
N ALA A 12 10.59 6.91 -14.01
CA ALA A 12 11.55 7.89 -13.51
C ALA A 12 12.07 7.61 -12.08
N HIS A 13 11.42 6.71 -11.35
CA HIS A 13 11.70 6.37 -9.95
C HIS A 13 12.02 4.89 -9.74
N GLU A 14 12.15 4.13 -10.83
CA GLU A 14 12.40 2.69 -10.85
C GLU A 14 13.60 2.38 -11.75
N ALA A 15 14.31 1.29 -11.48
CA ALA A 15 15.36 0.79 -12.38
C ALA A 15 14.78 0.00 -13.59
N MET A 16 13.53 0.31 -13.98
CA MET A 16 12.77 -0.44 -14.98
C MET A 16 12.15 0.50 -16.01
N GLU A 17 12.34 0.16 -17.29
CA GLU A 17 11.75 0.90 -18.42
C GLU A 17 10.23 0.94 -18.37
N ALA A 18 9.63 2.02 -18.87
CA ALA A 18 8.19 2.26 -18.79
C ALA A 18 7.36 1.16 -19.47
N ASP A 19 7.82 0.61 -20.59
CA ASP A 19 7.13 -0.49 -21.27
C ASP A 19 7.14 -1.78 -20.44
N ALA A 20 8.26 -2.07 -19.77
CA ALA A 20 8.37 -3.21 -18.88
C ALA A 20 7.47 -3.03 -17.64
N LEU A 21 7.47 -1.84 -17.04
CA LEU A 21 6.55 -1.50 -15.95
C LEU A 21 5.09 -1.63 -16.40
N HIS A 22 4.73 -1.09 -17.56
CA HIS A 22 3.37 -1.20 -18.09
C HIS A 22 2.96 -2.67 -18.29
N ASN A 23 3.88 -3.52 -18.76
CA ASN A 23 3.66 -4.96 -18.88
C ASN A 23 3.42 -5.64 -17.51
N VAL A 24 4.14 -5.24 -16.47
CA VAL A 24 3.91 -5.73 -15.10
C VAL A 24 2.54 -5.26 -14.59
N LEU A 25 2.25 -3.97 -14.71
CA LEU A 25 1.02 -3.35 -14.21
C LEU A 25 -0.24 -3.88 -14.92
N ARG A 26 -0.16 -4.19 -16.22
CA ARG A 26 -1.29 -4.77 -16.97
C ARG A 26 -1.49 -6.26 -16.71
N GLY A 27 -0.54 -6.91 -16.04
CA GLY A 27 -0.61 -8.32 -15.70
C GLY A 27 -1.83 -8.63 -14.81
N PRO A 28 -2.46 -9.80 -14.95
CA PRO A 28 -3.72 -10.12 -14.25
C PRO A 28 -3.57 -10.12 -12.73
N ALA A 29 -2.38 -10.40 -12.20
CA ALA A 29 -2.11 -10.38 -10.77
C ALA A 29 -2.09 -8.96 -10.16
N VAL A 30 -1.85 -7.92 -10.97
CA VAL A 30 -1.64 -6.55 -10.50
C VAL A 30 -2.76 -5.63 -10.98
N LYS A 31 -3.18 -5.75 -12.24
CA LYS A 31 -4.20 -4.89 -12.85
C LYS A 31 -5.51 -4.87 -12.07
N VAL A 32 -5.91 -6.02 -11.52
CA VAL A 32 -7.16 -6.19 -10.76
C VAL A 32 -7.15 -5.52 -9.39
N LEU A 33 -5.98 -5.08 -8.92
CA LEU A 33 -5.79 -4.47 -7.60
C LEU A 33 -6.01 -2.95 -7.61
N PHE A 34 -6.09 -2.34 -8.80
CA PHE A 34 -6.33 -0.92 -8.99
C PHE A 34 -7.84 -0.60 -9.05
N SER A 35 -8.23 0.56 -8.52
CA SER A 35 -9.59 1.08 -8.68
C SER A 35 -9.68 1.95 -9.93
N ALA A 36 -10.17 1.35 -11.02
CA ALA A 36 -10.35 2.06 -12.29
C ALA A 36 -11.81 2.52 -12.48
N GLN A 37 -12.00 3.75 -12.93
CA GLN A 37 -13.26 4.19 -13.49
C GLN A 37 -13.36 3.76 -14.96
N PRO A 38 -14.55 3.31 -15.42
CA PRO A 38 -14.76 3.06 -16.84
C PRO A 38 -14.55 4.37 -17.61
N GLY A 39 -13.89 4.29 -18.76
CA GLY A 39 -13.72 5.46 -19.62
C GLY A 39 -15.07 5.96 -20.14
N ARG A 40 -15.11 7.20 -20.66
CA ARG A 40 -16.34 7.90 -21.09
C ARG A 40 -17.19 7.17 -22.14
N GLY A 41 -16.70 6.10 -22.76
CA GLY A 41 -17.46 5.25 -23.69
C GLY A 41 -17.05 3.79 -23.63
N ARG A 42 -17.86 2.92 -24.26
CA ARG A 42 -17.71 1.44 -24.22
C ARG A 42 -16.34 0.92 -24.68
N THR A 43 -15.64 1.68 -25.52
CA THR A 43 -14.31 1.33 -26.07
C THR A 43 -13.17 2.15 -25.46
N SER A 44 -13.48 3.07 -24.53
CA SER A 44 -12.46 3.92 -23.92
C SER A 44 -11.66 3.14 -22.89
N ALA A 45 -10.35 3.40 -22.85
CA ALA A 45 -9.49 2.85 -21.81
C ALA A 45 -9.98 3.29 -20.43
N ALA A 46 -9.81 2.42 -19.43
CA ALA A 46 -10.14 2.75 -18.05
C ALA A 46 -9.25 3.88 -17.53
N GLU A 47 -9.82 4.71 -16.65
CA GLU A 47 -9.16 5.84 -16.04
C GLU A 47 -8.92 5.56 -14.55
N TYR A 48 -7.71 5.85 -14.10
CA TYR A 48 -7.24 5.63 -12.73
C TYR A 48 -7.08 6.99 -12.04
N ALA A 49 -7.43 7.03 -10.76
CA ALA A 49 -7.17 8.18 -9.90
C ALA A 49 -5.66 8.40 -9.73
N ALA A 50 -5.25 9.62 -9.38
CA ALA A 50 -3.83 9.93 -9.22
C ALA A 50 -3.17 9.15 -8.07
N GLU A 51 -3.93 8.85 -7.01
CA GLU A 51 -3.50 8.01 -5.87
C GLU A 51 -3.01 6.62 -6.30
N GLU A 52 -3.46 6.13 -7.46
CA GLU A 52 -3.02 4.84 -8.00
C GLU A 52 -1.54 4.83 -8.40
N LEU A 53 -0.88 5.99 -8.53
CA LEU A 53 0.59 6.09 -8.62
C LEU A 53 1.26 5.56 -7.36
N ALA A 54 0.82 6.02 -6.19
CA ALA A 54 1.35 5.59 -4.90
C ALA A 54 1.04 4.10 -4.67
N ARG A 55 -0.19 3.66 -5.00
CA ARG A 55 -0.55 2.23 -4.93
C ARG A 55 0.36 1.37 -5.80
N ALA A 56 0.55 1.76 -7.06
CA ALA A 56 1.40 1.02 -7.98
C ALA A 56 2.84 0.91 -7.46
N ARG A 57 3.42 2.00 -6.94
CA ARG A 57 4.77 1.99 -6.37
C ARG A 57 4.88 1.06 -5.16
N LEU A 58 3.91 1.08 -4.27
CA LEU A 58 3.87 0.18 -3.10
C LEU A 58 3.71 -1.29 -3.50
N LEU A 59 2.86 -1.59 -4.50
CA LEU A 59 2.67 -2.95 -5.01
C LEU A 59 3.93 -3.49 -5.70
N LEU A 60 4.67 -2.65 -6.42
CA LEU A 60 5.97 -3.02 -7.01
C LEU A 60 7.00 -3.33 -5.92
N ALA A 61 7.14 -2.45 -4.92
CA ALA A 61 8.04 -2.71 -3.79
C ALA A 61 7.65 -3.99 -3.02
N ALA A 62 6.36 -4.23 -2.81
CA ALA A 62 5.84 -5.45 -2.21
C ALA A 62 6.17 -6.71 -3.04
N ARG A 63 6.04 -6.62 -4.36
CA ARG A 63 6.43 -7.70 -5.29
C ARG A 63 7.93 -7.97 -5.22
N ASP A 64 8.77 -6.94 -5.17
CA ASP A 64 10.22 -7.06 -5.06
C ASP A 64 10.65 -7.67 -3.71
N CYS A 65 9.83 -7.50 -2.67
CA CYS A 65 9.96 -8.22 -1.39
C CYS A 65 9.50 -9.69 -1.45
N GLY A 66 9.15 -10.22 -2.62
CA GLY A 66 8.80 -11.63 -2.82
C GLY A 66 7.34 -11.97 -2.48
N LEU A 67 6.42 -11.01 -2.56
CA LEU A 67 4.99 -11.31 -2.49
C LEU A 67 4.49 -11.88 -3.82
N THR A 68 3.75 -12.98 -3.72
CA THR A 68 3.04 -13.62 -4.83
C THR A 68 1.76 -12.86 -5.20
N GLY A 69 1.16 -13.15 -6.35
CA GLY A 69 -0.09 -12.51 -6.78
C GLY A 69 -1.22 -12.50 -5.72
N PRO A 70 -1.54 -13.65 -5.10
CA PRO A 70 -2.53 -13.70 -4.01
C PRO A 70 -2.13 -12.87 -2.78
N GLU A 71 -0.85 -12.87 -2.41
CA GLU A 71 -0.33 -12.08 -1.29
C GLU A 71 -0.37 -10.58 -1.60
N LEU A 72 -0.15 -10.17 -2.85
CA LEU A 72 -0.34 -8.79 -3.28
C LEU A 72 -1.80 -8.34 -3.12
N ALA A 73 -2.78 -9.23 -3.30
CA ALA A 73 -4.18 -8.91 -3.02
C ALA A 73 -4.42 -8.67 -1.52
N THR A 74 -3.86 -9.51 -0.64
CA THR A 74 -3.91 -9.31 0.81
C THR A 74 -3.22 -8.00 1.22
N PHE A 75 -2.07 -7.69 0.63
CA PHE A 75 -1.38 -6.41 0.81
C PHE A 75 -2.23 -5.22 0.36
N ASN A 76 -2.85 -5.33 -0.82
CA ASN A 76 -3.73 -4.29 -1.36
C ASN A 76 -4.95 -4.03 -0.47
N ASN A 77 -5.51 -5.09 0.12
CA ASN A 77 -6.62 -4.96 1.07
C ASN A 77 -6.20 -4.15 2.30
N ALA A 78 -4.99 -4.37 2.84
CA ALA A 78 -4.49 -3.56 3.95
C ALA A 78 -4.26 -2.08 3.58
N LEU A 79 -4.03 -1.75 2.31
CA LEU A 79 -4.00 -0.36 1.84
C LEU A 79 -5.41 0.25 1.72
N ASN A 80 -6.44 -0.57 1.60
CA ASN A 80 -7.84 -0.12 1.52
C ASN A 80 -8.51 -0.08 2.90
N GLU A 81 -7.98 -0.81 3.87
CA GLU A 81 -8.46 -0.78 5.25
C GLU A 81 -7.91 0.44 5.98
N PRO A 82 -8.70 1.03 6.90
CA PRO A 82 -8.17 2.02 7.82
C PRO A 82 -7.05 1.41 8.68
N PRO A 83 -6.03 2.21 9.09
CA PRO A 83 -5.07 1.77 10.10
C PRO A 83 -5.81 1.23 11.35
N LYS A 84 -5.31 0.15 11.94
CA LYS A 84 -5.99 -0.52 13.07
C LYS A 84 -6.33 0.47 14.19
N ALA A 85 -7.62 0.55 14.54
CA ALA A 85 -8.15 1.41 15.58
C ALA A 85 -7.56 1.04 16.96
N GLY A 86 -7.16 2.04 17.74
CA GLY A 86 -6.63 1.87 19.11
C GLY A 86 -5.13 2.11 19.27
N ILE A 87 -4.41 2.40 18.19
CA ILE A 87 -3.01 2.82 18.24
C ILE A 87 -2.97 4.35 18.11
N LEU A 88 -2.20 5.07 18.95
CA LEU A 88 -2.07 6.54 18.98
C LEU A 88 -1.91 7.13 17.57
N THR A 89 -3.01 7.44 16.89
CA THR A 89 -2.98 7.73 15.46
C THR A 89 -2.62 9.21 15.27
N PRO A 90 -1.68 9.53 14.38
CA PRO A 90 -1.31 10.91 14.13
C PRO A 90 -2.51 11.74 13.64
N PRO A 91 -2.49 13.07 13.85
CA PRO A 91 -3.57 13.95 13.42
C PRO A 91 -3.91 13.83 11.92
N SER A 92 -2.92 13.58 11.07
CA SER A 92 -3.06 13.41 9.61
C SER A 92 -3.98 12.26 9.19
N ALA A 93 -4.13 11.25 10.04
CA ALA A 93 -4.96 10.06 9.78
C ALA A 93 -6.42 10.27 10.22
N LYS A 94 -6.74 11.41 10.85
CA LYS A 94 -8.10 11.74 11.28
C LYS A 94 -8.79 12.53 10.18
N VAL A 95 -9.99 12.10 9.79
CA VAL A 95 -10.88 12.90 8.94
C VAL A 95 -11.40 14.08 9.77
N ASP A 96 -11.58 15.25 9.15
CA ASP A 96 -12.23 16.40 9.79
C ASP A 96 -13.59 15.98 10.36
N GLY A 97 -13.79 16.19 11.67
CA GLY A 97 -15.06 15.92 12.36
C GLY A 97 -15.22 14.59 13.10
N GLY A 98 -14.25 13.67 13.14
CA GLY A 98 -14.32 12.55 14.11
C GLY A 98 -13.53 11.28 13.83
N THR A 99 -13.72 10.31 14.74
CA THR A 99 -13.04 9.03 15.05
C THR A 99 -12.83 8.02 13.90
N PHE A 100 -13.07 8.39 12.64
CA PHE A 100 -12.91 7.52 11.48
C PHE A 100 -11.58 7.82 10.78
N TYR A 101 -10.84 6.76 10.47
CA TYR A 101 -9.60 6.85 9.72
C TYR A 101 -9.90 6.75 8.23
N GLU A 102 -9.17 7.51 7.41
CA GLU A 102 -9.17 7.28 5.97
C GLU A 102 -8.66 5.87 5.65
N ASN A 103 -8.87 5.42 4.40
CA ASN A 103 -8.21 4.20 3.95
C ASN A 103 -6.68 4.33 4.09
N GLY A 104 -6.00 3.19 4.23
CA GLY A 104 -4.56 3.15 4.48
C GLY A 104 -3.74 3.92 3.43
N LEU A 105 -4.09 3.83 2.14
CA LEU A 105 -3.37 4.51 1.07
C LEU A 105 -3.44 6.04 1.20
N ARG A 106 -4.63 6.60 1.43
CA ARG A 106 -4.80 8.05 1.60
C ARG A 106 -4.13 8.55 2.87
N THR A 107 -4.21 7.76 3.96
CA THR A 107 -3.47 8.03 5.19
C THR A 107 -1.97 8.12 4.93
N LEU A 108 -1.39 7.18 4.17
CA LEU A 108 0.02 7.21 3.79
C LEU A 108 0.39 8.46 2.99
N ILE A 109 -0.45 8.85 2.01
CA ILE A 109 -0.22 10.03 1.17
C ILE A 109 -0.28 11.31 2.01
N ARG A 110 -1.36 11.52 2.77
CA ARG A 110 -1.55 12.70 3.63
C ARG A 110 -0.47 12.81 4.70
N GLY A 111 -0.19 11.70 5.39
CA GLY A 111 0.86 11.65 6.40
C GLY A 111 2.24 11.99 5.82
N THR A 112 2.58 11.45 4.64
CA THR A 112 3.86 11.77 3.99
C THR A 112 3.94 13.25 3.59
N ARG A 113 2.86 13.87 3.12
CA ARG A 113 2.81 15.33 2.88
C ARG A 113 3.01 16.15 4.15
N ALA A 114 2.45 15.69 5.27
CA ALA A 114 2.62 16.31 6.58
C ALA A 114 4.02 16.11 7.19
N GLY A 115 4.97 15.50 6.46
CA GLY A 115 6.32 15.25 6.94
C GLY A 115 6.41 14.06 7.90
N GLU A 116 5.39 13.21 7.95
CA GLU A 116 5.39 12.00 8.78
C GLU A 116 6.04 10.83 8.04
N ASN A 117 6.67 9.93 8.82
CA ASN A 117 7.25 8.71 8.29
C ASN A 117 6.34 7.52 8.58
N TRP A 118 5.91 6.89 7.50
CA TRP A 118 5.05 5.72 7.51
C TRP A 118 5.73 4.54 6.81
N ASP A 119 5.49 3.35 7.36
CA ASP A 119 5.91 2.08 6.82
C ASP A 119 4.70 1.14 6.62
N VAL A 120 4.85 0.17 5.72
CA VAL A 120 3.97 -0.99 5.67
C VAL A 120 4.78 -2.19 6.08
N ARG A 121 4.39 -2.83 7.17
CA ARG A 121 5.06 -4.05 7.64
C ARG A 121 4.31 -5.25 7.12
N VAL A 122 5.06 -6.22 6.62
CA VAL A 122 4.52 -7.48 6.13
C VAL A 122 5.14 -8.58 6.98
N ARG A 123 4.33 -9.18 7.86
CA ARG A 123 4.73 -10.37 8.60
C ARG A 123 4.46 -11.60 7.75
N PHE A 124 5.40 -12.54 7.77
CA PHE A 124 5.26 -13.86 7.17
C PHE A 124 5.05 -14.90 8.25
N THR A 125 4.01 -15.70 8.11
CA THR A 125 3.71 -16.83 8.99
C THR A 125 3.55 -18.12 8.18
N LEU A 126 3.72 -19.26 8.85
CA LEU A 126 3.25 -20.55 8.36
C LEU A 126 2.03 -20.99 9.17
N THR A 127 1.01 -21.46 8.47
CA THR A 127 -0.09 -22.20 9.09
C THR A 127 0.36 -23.60 9.50
N GLN A 128 -0.44 -24.27 10.34
CA GLN A 128 -0.20 -25.67 10.73
C GLN A 128 -0.15 -26.64 9.53
N ASP A 129 -0.88 -26.36 8.45
CA ASP A 129 -0.80 -27.14 7.20
C ASP A 129 0.38 -26.75 6.28
N GLY A 130 1.32 -25.93 6.78
CA GLY A 130 2.55 -25.58 6.08
C GLY A 130 2.40 -24.52 4.99
N LYS A 131 1.24 -23.86 4.89
CA LYS A 131 1.02 -22.79 3.91
C LYS A 131 1.58 -21.46 4.40
N ARG A 132 2.24 -20.74 3.50
CA ARG A 132 2.67 -19.36 3.73
C ARG A 132 1.45 -18.45 3.83
N ARG A 133 1.46 -17.56 4.81
CA ARG A 133 0.52 -16.44 4.94
C ARG A 133 1.29 -15.15 5.15
N ILE A 134 0.64 -14.05 4.77
CA ILE A 134 1.10 -12.71 5.11
C ILE A 134 0.07 -11.99 5.96
N SER A 135 0.56 -11.09 6.80
CA SER A 135 -0.26 -10.12 7.53
C SER A 135 0.37 -8.75 7.34
N PRO A 136 -0.11 -7.96 6.38
CA PRO A 136 0.34 -6.59 6.16
C PRO A 136 -0.39 -5.61 7.07
N TRP A 137 0.28 -4.56 7.52
CA TRP A 137 -0.37 -3.44 8.20
C TRP A 137 0.41 -2.13 7.98
N VAL A 138 -0.34 -1.03 7.86
CA VAL A 138 0.19 0.33 7.80
C VAL A 138 0.59 0.79 9.20
N ARG A 139 1.76 1.43 9.34
CA ARG A 139 2.29 1.85 10.63
C ARG A 139 3.05 3.17 10.56
N TRP A 140 2.80 4.02 11.55
CA TRP A 140 3.54 5.26 11.77
C TRP A 140 4.78 5.02 12.64
N GLU A 141 5.90 5.65 12.30
CA GLU A 141 7.19 5.50 12.99
C GLU A 141 7.07 5.66 14.52
N LYS A 142 6.32 6.68 14.99
CA LYS A 142 6.19 6.97 16.42
C LYS A 142 5.40 5.94 17.23
N TRP A 143 4.82 4.91 16.59
CA TRP A 143 4.22 3.77 17.29
C TRP A 143 5.24 2.84 17.96
N GLU A 144 6.55 3.11 17.88
CA GLU A 144 7.58 2.34 18.58
C GLU A 144 7.49 2.39 20.12
N GLU A 145 6.89 3.41 20.71
CA GLU A 145 6.80 3.55 22.18
C GLU A 145 5.82 2.54 22.83
N SER A 146 4.96 1.88 22.06
CA SER A 146 3.99 0.88 22.56
C SER A 146 4.40 -0.59 22.27
N ARG A 147 5.71 -0.85 22.19
CA ARG A 147 6.34 -2.13 21.75
C ARG A 147 5.90 -3.41 22.48
N ARG A 148 5.37 -3.34 23.71
CA ARG A 148 4.95 -4.55 24.46
C ARG A 148 3.58 -5.11 24.06
N ALA A 149 2.71 -4.31 23.45
CA ALA A 149 1.36 -4.76 23.08
C ALA A 149 1.30 -5.40 21.68
N SER A 150 2.03 -4.88 20.69
CA SER A 150 1.85 -5.26 19.27
C SER A 150 2.36 -6.66 18.88
N ALA A 151 3.35 -7.20 19.60
CA ALA A 151 3.86 -8.56 19.34
C ALA A 151 2.86 -9.66 19.74
N ALA A 152 1.97 -9.37 20.69
CA ALA A 152 0.99 -10.33 21.23
C ALA A 152 -0.36 -10.30 20.50
N VAL A 153 -0.65 -9.25 19.70
CA VAL A 153 -2.02 -8.97 19.23
C VAL A 153 -2.40 -9.69 17.92
N ASP A 154 -1.44 -10.25 17.17
CA ASP A 154 -1.72 -10.74 15.80
C ASP A 154 -1.19 -12.16 15.50
N LEU A 155 -0.85 -12.96 16.52
CA LEU A 155 -0.67 -14.40 16.30
C LEU A 155 -2.00 -15.09 16.61
N LEU A 156 -2.67 -15.58 15.58
CA LEU A 156 -3.62 -16.66 15.79
C LEU A 156 -2.84 -17.84 16.40
N TYR A 157 -3.41 -18.52 17.39
CA TYR A 157 -2.77 -19.60 18.15
C TYR A 157 -2.17 -20.74 17.29
N SER A 158 -2.44 -20.76 15.98
CA SER A 158 -1.99 -21.76 15.00
C SER A 158 -0.94 -21.25 13.99
N GLU A 159 -0.43 -20.04 14.11
CA GLU A 159 0.53 -19.47 13.15
C GLU A 159 1.97 -19.42 13.68
N ILE A 160 2.92 -19.93 12.88
CA ILE A 160 4.35 -19.97 13.20
C ILE A 160 5.05 -18.77 12.54
N PRO A 161 5.65 -17.83 13.30
CA PRO A 161 6.37 -16.70 12.73
C PRO A 161 7.56 -17.14 11.88
N ARG A 162 7.74 -16.52 10.70
CA ARG A 162 8.91 -16.76 9.83
C ARG A 162 9.80 -15.54 9.64
N GLY A 163 9.22 -14.36 9.69
CA GLY A 163 9.96 -13.12 9.51
C GLY A 163 9.05 -11.94 9.26
N MET A 164 9.65 -10.78 9.08
CA MET A 164 8.95 -9.53 8.77
C MET A 164 9.79 -8.72 7.81
N VAL A 165 9.14 -8.12 6.82
CA VAL A 165 9.73 -7.10 5.95
C VAL A 165 9.07 -5.76 6.25
N ILE A 166 9.84 -4.69 6.13
CA ILE A 166 9.38 -3.31 6.30
C ILE A 166 9.52 -2.63 4.94
N ILE A 167 8.40 -2.13 4.39
CA ILE A 167 8.36 -1.34 3.17
C ILE A 167 8.28 0.14 3.59
N PRO A 168 9.30 0.97 3.32
CA PRO A 168 9.33 2.37 3.75
C PRO A 168 8.40 3.22 2.86
N ALA A 169 7.11 3.18 3.16
CA ALA A 169 6.07 3.77 2.31
C ALA A 169 6.27 5.26 2.06
N SER A 170 6.60 6.04 3.10
CA SER A 170 6.83 7.47 2.93
C SER A 170 8.00 7.78 1.99
N ASP A 171 9.09 7.02 2.03
CA ASP A 171 10.23 7.26 1.13
C ASP A 171 9.90 6.88 -0.33
N LEU A 172 9.05 5.86 -0.52
CA LEU A 172 8.57 5.45 -1.84
C LEU A 172 7.55 6.43 -2.43
N ILE A 173 6.70 7.03 -1.59
CA ILE A 173 5.61 7.92 -2.01
C ILE A 173 6.10 9.36 -2.18
N ARG A 174 7.02 9.83 -1.33
CA ARG A 174 7.48 11.24 -1.28
C ARG A 174 7.85 11.81 -2.67
N PRO A 175 8.59 11.11 -3.55
CA PRO A 175 8.91 11.61 -4.88
C PRO A 175 7.72 11.76 -5.83
N LEU A 176 6.58 11.14 -5.50
CA LEU A 176 5.37 11.11 -6.32
C LEU A 176 4.33 12.15 -5.89
N LEU A 177 4.53 12.83 -4.75
CA LEU A 177 3.51 13.67 -4.12
C LEU A 177 3.06 14.83 -5.01
N ASP A 178 3.96 15.44 -5.78
CA ASP A 178 3.63 16.54 -6.71
C ASP A 178 2.77 16.07 -7.89
N LEU A 179 2.75 14.76 -8.17
CA LEU A 179 1.98 14.15 -9.25
C LEU A 179 0.58 13.70 -8.80
N ILE A 180 0.32 13.77 -7.49
CA ILE A 180 -0.95 13.44 -6.85
C ILE A 180 -1.51 14.79 -6.36
N PRO A 181 -2.70 15.24 -6.80
CA PRO A 181 -3.31 16.46 -6.26
C PRO A 181 -3.76 16.27 -4.81
N GLU A 182 -3.94 17.37 -4.07
CA GLU A 182 -4.75 17.35 -2.84
C GLU A 182 -6.22 17.23 -3.25
N GLU A 183 -6.95 16.31 -2.61
CA GLU A 183 -8.42 16.31 -2.70
C GLU A 183 -8.91 17.32 -1.66
N ASP A 184 -9.61 18.37 -2.13
CA ASP A 184 -10.29 19.39 -1.32
C ASP A 184 -11.41 18.78 -0.44
#